data_AF-A0A6B1HXI4-F1
#
_entry.id   AF-A0A6B1HXI4-F1
#
_cell.length_a   1.000
_cell.length_b   1.000
_cell.length_c   1.000
_cell.angle_alpha   90.00
_cell.angle_beta   90.00
_cell.angle_gamma   90.00
#
_symmetry.space_group_name_H-M   'P 1'
#
loop_
_entity.id
_entity.type
_entity.pdbx_description
1 polymer ?
#
loop_
_entity_poly.entity_id
_entity_poly.type
_entity_poly.pdbx_seq_one_letter_code
_entity_poly.pdbx_strand_id
1 'polypeptide(L)'
;MQHSPYQKFARYYDTYVQHFVDDLSFYCTSVKGSKSVIEVGCGTGRILQSLLGSCSHITGVDVSTEMLAIAKLRLTDQLATGKLHLEIHNFLDGPMVDHFDAALVTFFTFNYVLADPYVLADPQIFLSHLRNSVDRQGVLIMDLFHPKPLRLPETDGQWSEMSFSTDGRIIQCRDRRTKSK
;
A
#
# COMPACT_ATOMS: atom_id res chain seq x y z
N MET A 1 -12.22 -14.68 -13.58
CA MET A 1 -11.09 -13.78 -13.26
C MET A 1 -11.36 -12.44 -13.92
N GLN A 2 -12.03 -11.52 -13.21
CA GLN A 2 -12.10 -10.13 -13.66
C GLN A 2 -10.77 -9.49 -13.33
N HIS A 3 -10.05 -9.04 -14.35
CA HIS A 3 -8.82 -8.29 -14.16
C HIS A 3 -9.19 -6.94 -13.55
N SER A 4 -8.83 -6.72 -12.29
CA SER A 4 -8.97 -5.41 -11.64
C SER A 4 -8.21 -4.37 -12.49
N PRO A 5 -8.77 -3.17 -12.73
CA PRO A 5 -8.06 -2.05 -13.36
C PRO A 5 -6.67 -1.82 -12.74
N TYR A 6 -6.51 -2.16 -11.46
CA TYR A 6 -5.26 -2.08 -10.72
C TYR A 6 -4.14 -2.98 -11.29
N GLN A 7 -4.47 -4.19 -11.78
CA GLN A 7 -3.48 -5.11 -12.38
C GLN A 7 -2.87 -4.54 -13.67
N LYS A 8 -3.68 -3.90 -14.51
CA LYS A 8 -3.20 -3.23 -15.74
C LYS A 8 -2.42 -1.96 -15.43
N PHE A 9 -2.75 -1.31 -14.32
CA PHE A 9 -2.11 -0.08 -13.88
C PHE A 9 -0.80 -0.32 -13.10
N ALA A 10 -0.57 -1.51 -12.56
CA ALA A 10 0.60 -1.85 -11.73
C ALA A 10 1.94 -1.39 -12.34
N ARG A 11 2.16 -1.59 -13.64
CA ARG A 11 3.37 -1.15 -14.35
C ARG A 11 3.55 0.38 -14.35
N TYR A 12 2.46 1.12 -14.33
CA TYR A 12 2.46 2.60 -14.35
C TYR A 12 2.32 3.21 -12.95
N TYR A 13 1.99 2.38 -11.96
CA TYR A 13 1.79 2.80 -10.58
C TYR A 13 3.02 3.52 -10.05
N ASP A 14 4.20 2.93 -10.25
CA ASP A 14 5.48 3.53 -9.85
C ASP A 14 5.69 4.90 -10.49
N THR A 15 5.42 5.05 -11.78
CA THR A 15 5.56 6.33 -12.47
C THR A 15 4.66 7.42 -11.86
N TYR A 16 3.48 7.03 -11.35
CA TYR A 16 2.55 7.94 -10.69
C TYR A 16 2.99 8.30 -9.25
N VAL A 17 3.52 7.33 -8.48
CA VAL A 17 3.84 7.54 -7.05
C VAL A 17 5.31 7.82 -6.74
N GLN A 18 6.24 7.62 -7.69
CA GLN A 18 7.70 7.67 -7.43
C GLN A 18 8.19 8.99 -6.84
N HIS A 19 7.50 10.09 -7.14
CA HIS A 19 7.87 11.43 -6.64
C HIS A 19 7.23 11.77 -5.30
N PHE A 20 6.31 10.93 -4.80
CA PHE A 20 5.68 11.11 -3.51
C PHE A 20 6.55 10.48 -2.41
N VAL A 21 7.27 11.33 -1.68
CA VAL A 21 8.22 10.93 -0.63
C VAL A 21 7.91 11.53 0.74
N ASP A 22 6.92 12.43 0.83
CA ASP A 22 6.61 13.21 2.03
C ASP A 22 6.14 12.35 3.21
N ASP A 23 5.60 11.17 2.93
CA ASP A 23 5.10 10.22 3.92
C ASP A 23 6.18 9.28 4.49
N LEU A 24 7.29 9.09 3.78
CA LEU A 24 8.31 8.08 4.12
C LEU A 24 8.94 8.33 5.49
N SER A 25 9.25 9.59 5.81
CA SER A 25 9.88 9.95 7.09
C SER A 25 8.99 9.62 8.29
N PHE A 26 7.67 9.82 8.15
CA PHE A 26 6.70 9.48 9.18
C PHE A 26 6.69 7.98 9.47
N TYR A 27 6.61 7.15 8.42
CA TYR A 27 6.61 5.69 8.58
C TYR A 27 7.91 5.16 9.18
N CYS A 28 9.06 5.60 8.66
CA CYS A 28 10.36 5.20 9.19
C CYS A 28 10.54 5.56 10.67
N THR A 29 10.10 6.77 11.06
CA THR A 29 10.19 7.22 12.46
C THR A 29 9.25 6.43 13.36
N SER A 30 8.05 6.13 12.89
CA SER A 30 7.00 5.47 13.69
C SER A 30 7.32 4.01 14.03
N VAL A 31 8.15 3.33 13.24
CA VAL A 31 8.57 1.95 13.49
C VAL A 31 10.05 1.82 13.89
N LYS A 32 10.69 2.94 14.23
CA LYS A 32 12.11 2.96 14.57
C LYS A 32 12.36 2.13 15.83
N GLY A 33 13.21 1.10 15.69
CA GLY A 33 13.55 0.20 16.79
C GLY A 33 12.61 -1.01 16.95
N SER A 34 11.55 -1.11 16.14
CA SER A 34 10.75 -2.34 16.04
C SER A 34 11.61 -3.50 15.52
N LYS A 35 11.42 -4.70 16.07
CA LYS A 35 12.11 -5.92 15.63
C LYS A 35 11.42 -6.55 14.43
N SER A 36 10.09 -6.54 14.41
CA SER A 36 9.28 -7.14 13.34
C SER A 36 8.18 -6.17 12.91
N VAL A 37 8.15 -5.84 11.62
CA VAL A 37 7.18 -4.90 11.02
C VAL A 37 6.49 -5.56 9.83
N ILE A 38 5.16 -5.44 9.75
CA ILE A 38 4.40 -5.82 8.56
C ILE A 38 3.87 -4.58 7.82
N GLU A 39 4.02 -4.53 6.51
CA GLU A 39 3.32 -3.58 5.64
C GLU A 39 2.23 -4.31 4.85
N VAL A 40 0.98 -3.91 5.05
CA VAL A 40 -0.21 -4.47 4.39
C VAL A 40 -0.57 -3.64 3.15
N GLY A 41 -0.72 -4.32 2.01
CA GLY A 41 -0.90 -3.67 0.72
C GLY A 41 0.39 -2.98 0.28
N CYS A 42 1.53 -3.67 0.41
CA CYS A 42 2.86 -3.09 0.17
C CYS A 42 3.12 -2.74 -1.31
N GLY A 43 2.26 -3.21 -2.22
CA GLY A 43 2.34 -2.92 -3.65
C GLY A 43 3.71 -3.27 -4.24
N THR A 44 4.33 -2.30 -4.91
CA THR A 44 5.66 -2.43 -5.51
C THR A 44 6.81 -2.23 -4.50
N GLY A 45 6.51 -2.09 -3.20
CA GLY A 45 7.49 -2.01 -2.13
C GLY A 45 8.17 -0.65 -1.93
N ARG A 46 7.48 0.45 -2.26
CA ARG A 46 8.01 1.83 -2.10
C ARG A 46 8.38 2.12 -0.63
N ILE A 47 7.48 1.79 0.30
CA ILE A 47 7.71 2.06 1.73
C ILE A 47 8.64 0.98 2.32
N LEU A 48 8.45 -0.30 1.99
CA LEU A 48 9.39 -1.38 2.33
C LEU A 48 10.86 -0.97 2.13
N GLN A 49 11.19 -0.38 0.98
CA GLN A 49 12.55 0.06 0.67
C GLN A 49 13.08 1.08 1.69
N SER A 50 12.23 1.99 2.15
CA SER A 50 12.59 3.04 3.10
C SER A 50 12.71 2.51 4.54
N LEU A 51 11.95 1.45 4.88
CA LEU A 51 11.95 0.87 6.23
C LEU A 51 13.21 0.06 6.55
N LEU A 52 13.97 -0.37 5.55
CA LEU A 52 15.15 -1.23 5.71
C LEU A 52 16.20 -0.68 6.69
N GLY A 53 16.25 0.63 6.95
CA GLY A 53 17.15 1.23 7.94
C GLY A 53 16.56 1.38 9.35
N SER A 54 15.26 1.15 9.53
CA SER A 54 14.50 1.58 10.71
C SER A 54 14.15 0.44 11.67
N CYS A 55 14.04 -0.78 11.16
CA CYS A 55 13.66 -1.98 11.92
C CYS A 55 14.52 -3.20 11.56
N SER A 56 14.40 -4.28 12.35
CA SER A 56 15.22 -5.49 12.18
C SER A 56 14.73 -6.42 11.08
N HIS A 57 13.43 -6.70 11.02
CA HIS A 57 12.80 -7.55 9.99
C HIS A 57 11.52 -6.89 9.47
N ILE A 58 11.29 -7.05 8.17
CA ILE A 58 10.14 -6.47 7.47
C ILE A 58 9.44 -7.57 6.69
N THR A 59 8.13 -7.65 6.81
CA THR A 59 7.27 -8.46 5.95
C THR A 59 6.36 -7.54 5.16
N GLY A 60 6.45 -7.58 3.83
CA GLY A 60 5.49 -6.90 2.96
C GLY A 60 4.47 -7.89 2.43
N VAL A 61 3.19 -7.57 2.54
CA VAL A 61 2.13 -8.39 1.96
C VAL A 61 1.25 -7.61 1.01
N ASP A 62 0.82 -8.25 -0.06
CA ASP A 62 -0.14 -7.70 -1.01
C ASP A 62 -0.99 -8.84 -1.62
N VAL A 63 -2.21 -8.51 -2.06
CA VAL A 63 -3.09 -9.48 -2.74
C VAL A 63 -2.72 -9.65 -4.21
N SER A 64 -2.00 -8.69 -4.80
CA SER A 64 -1.59 -8.72 -6.21
C SER A 64 -0.22 -9.39 -6.39
N THR A 65 -0.24 -10.53 -7.07
CA THR A 65 0.97 -11.22 -7.54
C THR A 65 1.81 -10.36 -8.48
N GLU A 66 1.17 -9.52 -9.28
CA GLU A 66 1.85 -8.63 -10.22
C GLU A 66 2.64 -7.53 -9.49
N MET A 67 2.05 -6.92 -8.46
CA MET A 67 2.72 -5.92 -7.63
C MET A 67 3.91 -6.52 -6.88
N LEU A 68 3.72 -7.70 -6.26
CA LEU A 68 4.81 -8.38 -5.58
C LEU A 68 5.93 -8.83 -6.52
N ALA A 69 5.63 -9.15 -7.78
CA ALA A 69 6.67 -9.46 -8.77
C ALA A 69 7.56 -8.24 -9.03
N ILE A 70 6.98 -7.04 -9.12
CA ILE A 70 7.73 -5.79 -9.25
C ILE A 70 8.54 -5.51 -7.98
N ALA A 71 7.93 -5.68 -6.80
CA ALA A 71 8.61 -5.51 -5.51
C ALA A 71 9.82 -6.44 -5.37
N LYS A 72 9.69 -7.71 -5.79
CA LYS A 72 10.78 -8.70 -5.78
C LYS A 72 11.96 -8.27 -6.65
N LEU A 73 11.69 -7.77 -7.86
CA LEU A 73 12.73 -7.26 -8.76
C LEU A 73 13.40 -6.00 -8.18
N ARG A 74 12.63 -5.11 -7.55
CA ARG A 74 13.16 -3.88 -6.93
C ARG A 74 14.03 -4.15 -5.70
N LEU A 75 13.64 -5.12 -4.88
CA LEU A 75 14.20 -5.35 -3.54
C LEU A 75 15.03 -6.64 -3.47
N THR A 76 15.56 -7.09 -4.61
CA THR A 76 16.27 -8.38 -4.74
C THR A 76 17.41 -8.51 -3.74
N ASP A 77 18.23 -7.48 -3.58
CA ASP A 77 19.37 -7.52 -2.65
C ASP A 77 18.91 -7.67 -1.20
N GLN A 78 17.84 -7.00 -0.80
CA GLN A 78 17.37 -7.04 0.58
C GLN A 78 16.61 -8.31 0.92
N LEU A 79 15.90 -8.89 -0.06
CA LEU A 79 15.38 -10.24 0.04
C LEU A 79 16.50 -11.25 0.26
N ALA A 80 17.63 -11.11 -0.45
CA ALA A 80 18.79 -11.99 -0.28
C ALA A 80 19.44 -11.92 1.11
N THR A 81 19.33 -10.78 1.81
CA THR A 81 19.82 -10.65 3.20
C THR A 81 18.96 -11.36 4.24
N GLY A 82 17.73 -11.77 3.89
CA GLY A 82 16.73 -12.30 4.83
C GLY A 82 16.08 -11.23 5.71
N LYS A 83 16.45 -9.96 5.57
CA LYS A 83 15.86 -8.83 6.31
C LYS A 83 14.43 -8.51 5.87
N LEU A 84 14.11 -8.80 4.62
CA LEU A 84 12.80 -8.55 4.01
C LEU A 84 12.18 -9.88 3.56
N HIS A 85 10.89 -10.04 3.84
CA HIS A 85 10.04 -11.10 3.31
C HIS A 85 8.87 -10.51 2.52
N LEU A 86 8.45 -11.19 1.44
CA LEU A 86 7.29 -10.80 0.63
C LEU A 86 6.33 -11.97 0.48
N GLU A 87 5.06 -11.75 0.78
CA GLU A 87 4.05 -12.80 0.78
C GLU A 87 2.73 -12.35 0.13
N ILE A 88 2.09 -13.25 -0.63
CA ILE A 88 0.71 -13.06 -1.07
C ILE A 88 -0.20 -13.29 0.13
N HIS A 89 -0.86 -12.25 0.61
CA HIS A 89 -1.78 -12.39 1.74
C HIS A 89 -2.96 -11.44 1.62
N ASN A 90 -4.13 -11.95 1.97
CA ASN A 90 -5.36 -11.20 2.06
C ASN A 90 -5.90 -11.30 3.50
N PHE A 91 -5.87 -10.18 4.22
CA PHE A 91 -6.35 -10.13 5.61
C PHE A 91 -7.88 -10.33 5.75
N LEU A 92 -8.63 -10.43 4.65
CA LEU A 92 -10.03 -10.89 4.71
C LEU A 92 -10.14 -12.42 4.83
N ASP A 93 -9.11 -13.17 4.42
CA ASP A 93 -9.12 -14.63 4.43
C ASP A 93 -8.62 -15.21 5.77
N GLY A 94 -7.79 -14.47 6.51
CA GLY A 94 -7.29 -14.88 7.81
C GLY A 94 -6.24 -13.94 8.39
N PRO A 95 -5.78 -14.19 9.64
CA PRO A 95 -4.60 -13.54 10.18
C PRO A 95 -3.31 -14.18 9.64
N MET A 96 -2.21 -13.46 9.74
CA MET A 96 -0.86 -14.04 9.66
C MET A 96 -0.62 -15.01 10.81
N VAL A 97 0.22 -16.02 10.56
CA VAL A 97 0.74 -16.94 11.58
C VAL A 97 1.77 -16.26 12.48
N ASP A 98 2.60 -15.40 11.90
CA ASP A 98 3.60 -14.61 12.62
C ASP A 98 2.98 -13.39 13.31
N HIS A 99 3.66 -12.89 14.34
CA HIS A 99 3.28 -11.69 15.07
C HIS A 99 4.28 -10.54 14.88
N PHE A 100 3.77 -9.31 14.86
CA PHE A 100 4.53 -8.11 14.54
C PHE A 100 4.45 -7.06 15.66
N ASP A 101 5.57 -6.36 15.90
CA ASP A 101 5.63 -5.22 16.83
C ASP A 101 4.89 -4.00 16.25
N ALA A 102 4.86 -3.88 14.92
CA ALA A 102 4.15 -2.83 14.23
C ALA A 102 3.52 -3.34 12.93
N ALA A 103 2.31 -2.88 12.65
CA ALA A 103 1.65 -3.03 11.35
C ALA A 103 1.44 -1.67 10.71
N LEU A 104 1.79 -1.57 9.43
CA LEU A 104 1.56 -0.42 8.58
C LEU A 104 0.48 -0.75 7.56
N VAL A 105 -0.57 0.06 7.47
CA VAL A 105 -1.59 0.00 6.41
C VAL A 105 -1.55 1.34 5.68
N THR A 106 -0.84 1.38 4.57
CA THR A 106 -0.34 2.62 3.96
C THR A 106 -1.03 2.91 2.64
N PHE A 107 -0.90 4.15 2.18
CA PHE A 107 -1.32 4.66 0.88
C PHE A 107 -2.77 4.31 0.53
N PHE A 108 -3.65 4.51 1.51
CA PHE A 108 -5.08 4.25 1.45
C PHE A 108 -5.45 2.77 1.21
N THR A 109 -4.59 1.81 1.55
CA THR A 109 -4.92 0.36 1.41
C THR A 109 -6.24 0.01 2.08
N PHE A 110 -6.53 0.55 3.26
CA PHE A 110 -7.80 0.27 3.95
C PHE A 110 -9.03 0.78 3.19
N ASN A 111 -8.90 1.81 2.36
CA ASN A 111 -10.01 2.31 1.55
C ASN A 111 -10.48 1.28 0.52
N TYR A 112 -9.61 0.41 0.01
CA TYR A 112 -10.01 -0.68 -0.88
C TYR A 112 -10.88 -1.71 -0.17
N VAL A 113 -10.73 -1.85 1.15
CA VAL A 113 -11.58 -2.70 2.00
C VAL A 113 -12.94 -2.03 2.25
N LEU A 114 -12.97 -0.70 2.35
CA LEU A 114 -14.21 0.07 2.58
C LEU A 114 -15.08 0.26 1.34
N ALA A 115 -14.46 0.33 0.15
CA ALA A 115 -15.08 0.96 -1.02
C ALA A 115 -15.67 -0.02 -2.05
N ASP A 116 -15.63 -1.34 -1.81
CA ASP A 116 -16.13 -2.29 -2.81
C ASP A 116 -17.58 -2.72 -2.51
N PRO A 117 -18.59 -2.19 -3.24
CA PRO A 117 -19.98 -2.62 -3.07
C PRO A 117 -20.26 -4.02 -3.68
N TYR A 118 -19.29 -4.63 -4.36
CA TYR A 118 -19.41 -5.94 -5.01
C TYR A 118 -18.58 -7.03 -4.32
N VAL A 119 -17.66 -6.67 -3.42
CA VAL A 119 -16.96 -7.59 -2.53
C VAL A 119 -17.59 -7.46 -1.15
N LEU A 120 -17.99 -8.57 -0.53
CA LEU A 120 -18.39 -8.63 0.87
C LEU A 120 -17.15 -8.48 1.77
N ALA A 121 -16.38 -7.41 1.57
CA ALA A 121 -15.29 -7.05 2.45
C ALA A 121 -15.91 -6.51 3.74
N ASP A 122 -15.68 -7.21 4.85
CA ASP A 122 -16.05 -6.71 6.17
C ASP A 122 -14.80 -6.06 6.79
N PRO A 123 -14.78 -4.72 6.94
CA PRO A 123 -13.66 -4.02 7.56
C PRO A 123 -13.39 -4.51 9.00
N GLN A 124 -14.39 -5.05 9.70
CA GLN A 124 -14.20 -5.62 11.03
C GLN A 124 -13.44 -6.95 10.97
N ILE A 125 -13.66 -7.77 9.94
CA ILE A 125 -12.88 -9.00 9.71
C ILE A 125 -11.42 -8.64 9.45
N PHE A 126 -11.18 -7.69 8.53
CA PHE A 126 -9.82 -7.20 8.26
C PHE A 126 -9.12 -6.72 9.53
N LEU A 127 -9.77 -5.85 10.31
CA LEU A 127 -9.20 -5.30 11.54
C LEU A 127 -9.00 -6.38 12.61
N SER A 128 -9.90 -7.35 12.73
CA SER A 128 -9.78 -8.48 13.66
C SER A 128 -8.59 -9.37 13.32
N HIS A 129 -8.44 -9.75 12.05
CA HIS A 129 -7.31 -10.55 11.60
C HIS A 129 -5.99 -9.80 11.75
N LEU A 130 -5.94 -8.52 11.36
CA LEU A 130 -4.76 -7.69 11.56
C LEU A 130 -4.41 -7.55 13.04
N ARG A 131 -5.41 -7.37 13.92
CA ARG A 131 -5.19 -7.32 15.36
C ARG A 131 -4.59 -8.63 15.90
N ASN A 132 -5.04 -9.77 15.38
CA ASN A 132 -4.53 -11.09 15.76
C ASN A 132 -3.11 -11.35 15.23
N SER A 133 -2.65 -10.61 14.23
CA SER A 133 -1.27 -10.65 13.72
C SER A 133 -0.34 -9.64 14.38
N VAL A 134 -0.85 -8.73 15.21
CA VAL A 134 -0.03 -7.73 15.90
C VAL A 134 0.08 -8.08 17.37
N ASP A 135 1.28 -7.95 17.93
CA ASP A 135 1.52 -8.22 19.34
C ASP A 135 0.61 -7.40 20.26
N ARG A 136 0.43 -7.85 21.52
CA ARG A 136 -0.46 -7.17 22.46
C ARG A 136 -0.09 -5.71 22.69
N GLN A 137 1.22 -5.42 22.71
CA GLN A 137 1.80 -4.06 22.83
C GLN A 137 2.20 -3.46 21.48
N GLY A 138 1.95 -4.17 20.38
CA GLY A 138 2.29 -3.70 19.05
C GLY A 138 1.39 -2.55 18.61
N VAL A 139 1.87 -1.79 17.63
CA VAL A 139 1.19 -0.59 17.12
C VAL A 139 0.64 -0.82 15.73
N LEU A 140 -0.58 -0.33 15.48
CA LEU A 140 -1.14 -0.21 14.14
C LEU A 140 -1.02 1.25 13.71
N ILE A 141 -0.37 1.47 12.57
CA ILE A 141 -0.27 2.78 11.93
C ILE A 141 -0.98 2.67 10.59
N MET A 142 -1.94 3.56 10.35
CA MET A 142 -2.80 3.50 9.18
C MET A 142 -3.07 4.92 8.69
N ASP A 143 -2.91 5.15 7.40
CA ASP A 143 -3.46 6.33 6.75
C ASP A 143 -4.84 6.03 6.16
N LEU A 144 -5.73 7.02 6.28
CA LEU A 144 -7.09 6.93 5.80
C LEU A 144 -7.37 8.17 4.96
N PHE A 145 -8.08 7.98 3.86
CA PHE A 145 -8.64 9.12 3.17
C PHE A 145 -9.71 9.74 4.07
N HIS A 146 -9.46 10.96 4.55
CA HIS A 146 -10.47 11.75 5.21
C HIS A 146 -11.22 12.57 4.13
N PRO A 147 -12.42 12.15 3.69
CA PRO A 147 -13.19 12.91 2.73
C PRO A 147 -13.69 14.19 3.42
N LYS A 148 -12.88 15.25 3.44
CA LYS A 148 -13.46 16.57 3.61
C LYS A 148 -14.39 16.76 2.41
N PRO A 149 -15.66 17.16 2.61
CA PRO A 149 -16.55 17.58 1.53
C PRO A 149 -16.10 18.95 0.98
N LEU A 150 -14.79 19.14 0.79
CA LEU A 150 -14.25 20.16 -0.08
C LEU A 150 -14.58 19.70 -1.49
N ARG A 151 -15.84 19.92 -1.88
CA ARG A 151 -16.16 20.12 -3.28
C ARG A 151 -15.27 21.28 -3.72
N LEU A 152 -14.30 20.99 -4.57
CA LEU A 152 -13.54 21.98 -5.31
C LEU A 152 -14.31 22.13 -6.63
N PRO A 153 -15.24 23.09 -6.75
CA PRO A 153 -16.10 23.18 -7.94
C PRO A 153 -15.25 23.38 -9.20
N GLU A 154 -14.08 23.99 -9.05
CA GLU A 154 -13.09 24.18 -10.10
C GLU A 154 -12.48 22.88 -10.66
N THR A 155 -12.56 21.75 -9.93
CA THR A 155 -12.03 20.46 -10.42
C THR A 155 -13.12 19.40 -10.62
N ASP A 156 -14.36 19.68 -10.22
CA ASP A 156 -15.49 18.73 -10.26
C ASP A 156 -15.92 18.46 -11.71
N GLY A 157 -15.77 17.21 -12.16
CA GLY A 157 -16.09 16.83 -13.53
C GLY A 157 -15.18 17.47 -14.59
N GLN A 158 -14.04 18.03 -14.20
CA GLN A 158 -13.00 18.51 -15.11
C GLN A 158 -11.98 17.40 -15.38
N TRP A 159 -11.37 17.42 -16.56
CA TRP A 159 -10.24 16.55 -16.89
C TRP A 159 -8.97 17.13 -16.29
N SER A 160 -8.26 16.34 -15.48
CA SER A 160 -6.86 16.58 -15.13
C SER A 160 -5.96 15.83 -16.09
N GLU A 161 -4.84 16.46 -16.48
CA GLU A 161 -3.82 15.86 -17.32
C GLU A 161 -2.47 15.91 -16.60
N MET A 162 -1.78 14.78 -16.59
CA MET A 162 -0.43 14.66 -16.05
C MET A 162 0.42 13.92 -17.08
N SER A 163 1.66 14.37 -17.26
CA SER A 163 2.63 13.73 -18.13
C SER A 163 3.84 13.30 -17.33
N PHE A 164 4.27 12.07 -17.54
CA PHE A 164 5.42 11.48 -16.87
C PHE A 164 6.36 10.86 -17.90
N SER A 165 7.67 10.89 -17.66
CA SER A 165 8.66 10.23 -18.50
C SER A 165 9.16 8.96 -17.83
N THR A 166 9.08 7.81 -18.52
CA THR A 166 9.62 6.52 -18.04
C THR A 166 10.18 5.73 -19.22
N ASP A 167 11.36 5.13 -19.06
CA ASP A 167 12.04 4.33 -20.11
C ASP A 167 12.12 5.00 -21.49
N GLY A 168 12.36 6.31 -21.52
CA GLY A 168 12.40 7.09 -22.77
C GLY A 168 11.05 7.28 -23.46
N ARG A 169 9.93 6.97 -22.79
CA ARG A 169 8.56 7.16 -23.26
C ARG A 169 7.85 8.21 -22.41
N ILE A 170 6.98 8.99 -23.05
CA ILE A 170 6.08 9.92 -22.38
C ILE A 170 4.75 9.20 -22.15
N ILE A 171 4.34 9.12 -20.88
CA ILE A 171 3.04 8.60 -20.47
C ILE A 171 2.15 9.78 -20.13
N GLN A 172 1.01 9.87 -20.82
CA GLN A 172 -0.04 10.85 -20.51
C GLN A 172 -1.15 10.15 -19.72
N CYS A 173 -1.39 10.63 -18.51
CA CYS A 173 -2.53 10.24 -17.70
C CYS A 173 -3.58 11.33 -17.79
N ARG A 174 -4.82 10.96 -18.12
CA ARG A 174 -5.98 11.85 -18.08
C ARG A 174 -7.03 11.20 -17.20
N ASP A 175 -7.44 11.89 -16.14
CA ASP A 175 -8.50 11.43 -15.25
C ASP A 175 -9.56 12.51 -15.05
N ARG A 176 -10.80 12.06 -14.82
CA ARG A 176 -11.94 12.94 -14.57
C ARG A 176 -12.66 12.44 -13.33
N ARG A 177 -12.60 13.23 -12.26
CA ARG A 177 -13.23 12.89 -10.98
C ARG A 177 -14.53 13.65 -10.86
N THR A 178 -15.65 12.93 -10.83
CA THR A 178 -16.94 13.45 -10.37
C THR A 178 -17.10 13.10 -8.91
N LYS A 179 -17.19 14.11 -8.02
CA LYS A 179 -17.52 13.84 -6.62
C LYS A 179 -19.04 13.64 -6.54
N SER A 180 -19.50 12.41 -6.28
CA SER A 180 -20.91 12.19 -5.93
C SER A 180 -21.22 12.95 -4.64
N LYS A 181 -22.39 13.58 -4.59
CA LYS A 181 -22.91 14.26 -3.40
C LYS A 181 -22.99 13.33 -2.20
#